data_AF-C0ZXU5-F1
#
_entry.id   AF-C0ZXU5-F1
#
_cell.length_a   1.000
_cell.length_b   1.000
_cell.length_c   1.000
_cell.angle_alpha   90.00
_cell.angle_beta   90.00
_cell.angle_gamma   90.00
#
_symmetry.space_group_name_H-M   'P 1'
#
loop_
_entity.id
_entity.type
_entity.pdbx_description
1 polymer ?
#
loop_
_entity_poly.entity_id
_entity_poly.type
_entity_poly.pdbx_seq_one_letter_code
_entity_poly.pdbx_strand_id
1 'polypeptide(L)'
;MSQVRCDKPFCGVPCAAASRSRRSGAHASEQAKLRRADLEQPRAHKLVPLTRNGVATVDNIDFEYIRQFNWSLVDKGYARRTIKVFGRPKNERMHRVIAERVLGVPIGDKVQVDHKDGDRLNNCRSNLRVATHNQNSFNTRRKSKYGFKGVGTNHDRFQANIKAYQTKFYIGTFDTPEEAAWMRDQWAIELHGDFALLNFTYE
;
A
#
# COMPACT_ATOMS: atom_id res chain seq x y z
N MET A 1 16.16 -25.49 38.81
CA MET A 1 15.86 -24.67 37.61
C MET A 1 15.37 -23.31 38.08
N SER A 2 16.24 -22.31 38.02
CA SER A 2 15.98 -20.95 38.53
C SER A 2 14.98 -20.23 37.63
N GLN A 3 13.86 -19.77 38.18
CA GLN A 3 12.91 -18.90 37.49
C GLN A 3 13.41 -17.46 37.60
N VAL A 4 13.79 -16.87 36.47
CA VAL A 4 14.13 -15.45 36.37
C VAL A 4 12.84 -14.64 36.59
N ARG A 5 12.75 -13.94 37.72
CA ARG A 5 11.68 -12.94 37.99
C ARG A 5 12.04 -11.62 37.30
N CYS A 6 11.04 -10.97 36.71
CA CYS A 6 11.16 -9.69 36.02
C CYS A 6 10.86 -8.56 37.02
N ASP A 7 11.88 -7.77 37.38
CA ASP A 7 11.79 -6.65 38.32
C ASP A 7 11.35 -5.35 37.62
N LYS A 8 10.09 -5.25 37.20
CA LYS A 8 9.51 -3.96 36.78
C LYS A 8 8.18 -3.69 37.51
N PRO A 9 8.00 -2.54 38.21
CA PRO A 9 6.95 -2.41 39.23
C PRO A 9 5.53 -2.12 38.71
N PHE A 10 5.26 -2.19 37.41
CA PHE A 10 3.99 -1.73 36.82
C PHE A 10 3.52 -2.55 35.60
N CYS A 11 3.46 -3.89 35.71
CA CYS A 11 2.68 -4.68 34.74
C CYS A 11 1.64 -5.58 35.45
N GLY A 12 0.42 -5.08 35.58
CA GLY A 12 -0.75 -5.86 36.01
C GLY A 12 -1.29 -6.81 34.93
N VAL A 13 -0.47 -7.22 33.97
CA VAL A 13 -0.85 -8.16 32.91
C VAL A 13 0.13 -9.33 32.97
N PRO A 14 -0.32 -10.58 33.11
CA PRO A 14 0.58 -11.72 33.05
C PRO A 14 1.35 -11.66 31.74
N CYS A 15 2.68 -11.69 31.83
CA CYS A 15 3.58 -11.82 30.69
C CYS A 15 3.42 -13.22 30.09
N ALA A 16 2.26 -13.48 29.49
CA ALA A 16 2.09 -14.55 28.54
C ALA A 16 2.99 -14.17 27.36
N ALA A 17 4.15 -14.81 27.30
CA ALA A 17 4.88 -14.98 26.07
C ALA A 17 3.85 -15.24 24.97
N ALA A 18 3.64 -14.24 24.10
CA ALA A 18 2.79 -14.37 22.94
C ALA A 18 3.51 -15.30 21.96
N SER A 19 3.54 -16.59 22.30
CA SER A 19 3.87 -17.68 21.42
C SER A 19 2.75 -17.74 20.38
N ARG A 20 2.85 -16.86 19.38
CA ARG A 20 2.02 -16.95 18.18
C ARG A 20 2.34 -18.29 17.52
N SER A 21 1.46 -19.24 17.76
CA SER A 21 1.38 -20.57 17.19
C SER A 21 1.85 -20.59 15.73
N ARG A 22 2.87 -21.42 15.48
CA ARG A 22 3.37 -21.94 14.19
C ARG A 22 2.59 -21.47 12.95
N ARG A 23 3.04 -20.38 12.33
CA ARG A 23 2.66 -20.04 10.95
C ARG A 23 3.38 -21.04 10.04
N SER A 24 2.70 -22.06 9.52
CA SER A 24 3.25 -22.86 8.44
C SER A 24 3.20 -22.05 7.14
N GLY A 25 4.32 -21.41 6.80
CA GLY A 25 4.50 -20.79 5.50
C GLY A 25 4.79 -21.87 4.47
N ALA A 26 4.02 -21.93 3.39
CA ALA A 26 4.42 -22.72 2.23
C ALA A 26 5.72 -22.12 1.68
N HIS A 27 6.81 -22.89 1.73
CA HIS A 27 8.10 -22.50 1.17
C HIS A 27 8.02 -22.37 -0.36
N ALA A 28 8.91 -21.55 -0.93
CA ALA A 28 8.99 -21.35 -2.37
C ALA A 28 9.10 -22.69 -3.15
N SER A 29 8.26 -22.89 -4.18
CA SER A 29 8.32 -24.09 -5.03
C SER A 29 9.52 -24.04 -5.99
N GLU A 30 9.98 -25.20 -6.49
CA GLU A 30 11.09 -25.26 -7.46
C GLU A 30 10.84 -24.39 -8.71
N GLN A 31 9.65 -24.45 -9.30
CA GLN A 31 9.27 -23.57 -10.42
C GLN A 31 9.31 -22.08 -10.07
N ALA A 32 9.07 -21.71 -8.81
CA ALA A 32 9.21 -20.34 -8.37
C ALA A 32 10.67 -19.96 -8.11
N LYS A 33 11.55 -20.92 -7.79
CA LYS A 33 13.00 -20.70 -7.67
C LYS A 33 13.63 -20.51 -9.05
N LEU A 34 13.25 -21.32 -10.05
CA LEU A 34 13.71 -21.19 -11.43
C LEU A 34 13.37 -19.82 -12.02
N ARG A 35 12.11 -19.38 -11.91
CA ARG A 35 11.68 -18.02 -12.33
C ARG A 35 12.47 -16.88 -11.67
N ARG A 36 13.11 -17.10 -10.52
CA ARG A 36 13.94 -16.11 -9.82
C ARG A 36 15.38 -16.08 -10.32
N ALA A 37 15.89 -17.20 -10.81
CA ALA A 37 17.28 -17.32 -11.25
C ALA A 37 17.56 -16.51 -12.53
N ASP A 38 16.53 -16.33 -13.37
CA ASP A 38 16.69 -15.72 -14.70
C ASP A 38 16.57 -14.18 -14.72
N LEU A 39 16.28 -13.55 -13.59
CA LEU A 39 16.11 -12.09 -13.50
C LEU A 39 17.40 -11.42 -13.06
N GLU A 40 17.92 -10.50 -13.90
CA GLU A 40 18.98 -9.58 -13.48
C GLU A 40 18.47 -8.72 -12.32
N GLN A 41 19.18 -8.75 -11.20
CA GLN A 41 18.76 -8.09 -9.97
C GLN A 41 19.42 -6.71 -9.84
N PRO A 42 18.65 -5.60 -9.89
CA PRO A 42 19.20 -4.27 -9.70
C PRO A 42 19.92 -4.13 -8.34
N ARG A 43 20.83 -3.14 -8.24
CA ARG A 43 21.51 -2.84 -6.97
C ARG A 43 20.63 -2.07 -6.00
N ALA A 44 19.82 -1.13 -6.50
CA ALA A 44 18.99 -0.25 -5.67
C ALA A 44 17.78 -0.97 -5.05
N HIS A 45 17.22 -1.97 -5.73
CA HIS A 45 16.05 -2.74 -5.30
C HIS A 45 16.12 -4.15 -5.90
N LYS A 46 15.28 -5.06 -5.42
CA LYS A 46 15.20 -6.44 -5.91
C LYS A 46 13.88 -6.75 -6.57
N LEU A 47 13.93 -7.65 -7.54
CA LEU A 47 12.81 -8.13 -8.33
C LEU A 47 12.33 -9.47 -7.78
N VAL A 48 11.02 -9.56 -7.55
CA VAL A 48 10.34 -10.77 -7.09
C VAL A 48 9.36 -11.21 -8.19
N PRO A 49 9.63 -12.32 -8.90
CA PRO A 49 8.71 -12.84 -9.90
C PRO A 49 7.45 -13.38 -9.25
N LEU A 50 6.32 -13.16 -9.92
CA LEU A 50 4.99 -13.57 -9.54
C LEU A 50 4.43 -14.56 -10.56
N THR A 51 3.20 -15.00 -10.35
CA THR A 51 2.41 -15.66 -11.40
C THR A 51 2.06 -14.69 -12.53
N ARG A 52 1.70 -15.22 -13.71
CA ARG A 52 1.30 -14.43 -14.90
C ARG A 52 2.39 -13.45 -15.37
N ASN A 53 3.66 -13.85 -15.24
CA ASN A 53 4.84 -13.04 -15.59
C ASN A 53 4.92 -11.66 -14.93
N GLY A 54 4.16 -11.43 -13.85
CA GLY A 54 4.28 -10.20 -13.07
C GLY A 54 5.58 -10.15 -12.29
N VAL A 55 6.11 -8.95 -12.08
CA VAL A 55 7.33 -8.73 -11.26
C VAL A 55 7.02 -7.64 -10.25
N ALA A 56 7.28 -7.91 -8.97
CA ALA A 56 7.21 -6.93 -7.91
C ALA A 56 8.61 -6.42 -7.54
N THR A 57 8.74 -5.14 -7.21
CA THR A 57 9.98 -4.56 -6.67
C THR A 57 9.89 -4.47 -5.15
N VAL A 58 11.01 -4.72 -4.47
CA VAL A 58 11.17 -4.62 -3.01
C VAL A 58 12.53 -4.05 -2.66
N ASP A 59 12.68 -3.46 -1.47
CA ASP A 59 13.99 -3.07 -0.96
C ASP A 59 14.88 -4.29 -0.67
N ASN A 60 16.19 -4.09 -0.79
CA ASN A 60 17.21 -5.11 -0.51
C ASN A 60 17.03 -5.75 0.87
N ILE A 61 16.69 -4.95 1.88
CA ILE A 61 16.52 -5.41 3.28
C ILE A 61 15.33 -6.36 3.47
N ASP A 62 14.31 -6.29 2.62
CA ASP A 62 13.14 -7.16 2.69
C ASP A 62 13.22 -8.36 1.75
N PHE A 63 14.08 -8.30 0.74
CA PHE A 63 14.18 -9.33 -0.29
C PHE A 63 14.40 -10.73 0.27
N GLU A 64 15.38 -10.90 1.17
CA GLU A 64 15.71 -12.21 1.76
C GLU A 64 14.56 -12.83 2.54
N TYR A 65 13.69 -12.01 3.13
CA TYR A 65 12.48 -12.48 3.79
C TYR A 65 11.37 -12.77 2.79
N ILE A 66 11.12 -11.85 1.86
CA ILE A 66 10.01 -11.95 0.90
C ILE A 66 10.20 -13.11 -0.07
N ARG A 67 11.44 -13.42 -0.47
CA ARG A 67 11.74 -14.49 -1.43
C ARG A 67 11.44 -15.90 -0.93
N GLN A 68 11.30 -16.09 0.39
CA GLN A 68 11.03 -17.40 1.00
C GLN A 68 9.65 -17.95 0.62
N PHE A 69 8.76 -17.10 0.13
CA PHE A 69 7.36 -17.41 -0.09
C PHE A 69 6.98 -17.42 -1.57
N ASN A 70 5.96 -18.18 -1.92
CA ASN A 70 5.33 -18.09 -3.23
C ASN A 70 4.34 -16.93 -3.26
N TRP A 71 4.53 -16.04 -4.23
CA TRP A 71 3.65 -14.90 -4.46
C TRP A 71 2.93 -15.05 -5.80
N SER A 72 1.66 -14.67 -5.82
CA SER A 72 0.82 -14.68 -7.00
C SER A 72 0.32 -13.28 -7.30
N LEU A 73 0.33 -12.90 -8.57
CA LEU A 73 -0.34 -11.69 -9.05
C LEU A 73 -1.84 -11.95 -9.11
N VAL A 74 -2.63 -11.14 -8.40
CA VAL A 74 -4.10 -11.21 -8.42
C VAL A 74 -4.69 -10.16 -9.34
N ASP A 75 -5.96 -10.33 -9.75
CA ASP A 75 -6.63 -9.44 -10.72
C ASP A 75 -6.68 -7.97 -10.29
N LYS A 76 -6.62 -7.69 -8.98
CA LYS A 76 -6.52 -6.32 -8.44
C LYS A 76 -5.13 -5.70 -8.55
N GLY A 77 -4.16 -6.37 -9.18
CA GLY A 77 -2.79 -5.90 -9.41
C GLY A 77 -1.86 -6.05 -8.21
N TYR A 78 -2.25 -6.75 -7.15
CA TYR A 78 -1.40 -6.94 -5.97
C TYR A 78 -0.65 -8.27 -6.00
N ALA A 79 0.56 -8.29 -5.43
CA ALA A 79 1.21 -9.53 -5.04
C ALA A 79 0.56 -10.08 -3.75
N ARG A 80 0.06 -11.32 -3.81
CA ARG A 80 -0.65 -12.00 -2.73
C ARG A 80 -0.08 -13.39 -2.48
N ARG A 81 -0.06 -13.81 -1.22
CA ARG A 81 0.09 -15.21 -0.81
C ARG A 81 -1.09 -15.64 0.05
N THR A 82 -1.28 -16.95 0.20
CA THR A 82 -2.26 -17.53 1.12
C THR A 82 -1.52 -18.33 2.18
N ILE A 83 -1.79 -18.03 3.44
CA ILE A 83 -1.22 -18.70 4.62
C ILE A 83 -2.35 -19.38 5.41
N LYS A 84 -2.03 -20.35 6.26
CA LYS A 84 -3.00 -20.93 7.21
C LYS A 84 -2.83 -20.27 8.58
N VAL A 85 -3.91 -19.76 9.15
CA VAL A 85 -3.97 -19.16 10.49
C VAL A 85 -5.09 -19.86 11.26
N PHE A 86 -4.76 -20.55 12.35
CA PHE A 86 -5.70 -21.39 13.11
C PHE A 86 -6.51 -22.35 12.22
N GLY A 87 -5.82 -23.04 11.30
CA GLY A 87 -6.42 -23.97 10.35
C GLY A 87 -7.19 -23.33 9.18
N ARG A 88 -7.45 -22.01 9.23
CA ARG A 88 -8.21 -21.30 8.19
C ARG A 88 -7.28 -20.60 7.19
N PRO A 89 -7.59 -20.60 5.89
CA PRO A 89 -6.80 -19.84 4.92
C PRO A 89 -6.99 -18.33 5.14
N LYS A 90 -5.88 -17.59 5.16
CA LYS A 90 -5.83 -16.13 5.20
C LYS A 90 -4.98 -15.63 4.04
N ASN A 91 -5.48 -14.61 3.35
CA ASN A 91 -4.75 -13.95 2.27
C ASN A 91 -3.90 -12.81 2.84
N GLU A 92 -2.62 -12.79 2.50
CA GLU A 92 -1.69 -11.71 2.84
C GLU A 92 -1.16 -11.06 1.56
N ARG A 93 -1.07 -9.73 1.58
CA ARG A 93 -0.53 -8.94 0.47
C ARG A 93 0.90 -8.51 0.79
N MET A 94 1.77 -8.48 -0.22
CA MET A 94 3.20 -8.22 -0.05
C MET A 94 3.47 -6.87 0.63
N HIS A 95 2.88 -5.78 0.13
CA HIS A 95 2.99 -4.45 0.74
C HIS A 95 2.61 -4.41 2.22
N ARG A 96 1.58 -5.16 2.65
CA ARG A 96 1.19 -5.22 4.07
C ARG A 96 2.25 -5.93 4.90
N VAL A 97 2.79 -7.04 4.39
CA VAL A 97 3.86 -7.79 5.07
C VAL A 97 5.10 -6.91 5.24
N ILE A 98 5.46 -6.12 4.23
CA ILE A 98 6.59 -5.19 4.29
C ILE A 98 6.29 -4.05 5.28
N ALA A 99 5.11 -3.43 5.22
CA ALA A 99 4.74 -2.37 6.14
C ALA A 99 4.72 -2.85 7.61
N GLU A 100 4.24 -4.06 7.90
CA GLU A 100 4.32 -4.67 9.23
C GLU A 100 5.76 -4.86 9.72
N ARG A 101 6.70 -5.20 8.82
CA ARG A 101 8.13 -5.31 9.15
C ARG A 101 8.75 -3.95 9.46
N VAL A 102 8.36 -2.91 8.72
CA VAL A 102 8.82 -1.54 8.97
C VAL A 102 8.33 -1.03 10.32
N LEU A 103 7.06 -1.28 10.65
CA LEU A 103 6.46 -0.84 11.91
C LEU A 103 6.85 -1.71 13.12
N GLY A 104 7.36 -2.93 12.89
CA GLY A 104 7.65 -3.91 13.94
C GLY A 104 6.41 -4.47 14.65
N VAL A 105 5.21 -4.07 14.21
CA VAL A 105 3.93 -4.47 14.80
C VAL A 105 2.92 -4.87 13.71
N PRO A 106 2.00 -5.80 14.02
CA PRO A 106 0.94 -6.17 13.08
C PRO A 106 0.00 -5.00 12.79
N ILE A 107 -0.37 -4.84 11.53
CA ILE A 107 -1.30 -3.79 11.12
C ILE A 107 -2.73 -4.34 11.22
N GLY A 108 -3.56 -3.68 12.03
CA GLY A 108 -4.97 -4.04 12.20
C GLY A 108 -5.76 -4.04 10.88
N ASP A 109 -6.86 -4.80 10.85
CA ASP A 109 -7.62 -5.03 9.62
C ASP A 109 -8.26 -3.75 9.04
N LYS A 110 -8.49 -2.73 9.88
CA LYS A 110 -9.08 -1.43 9.48
C LYS A 110 -8.05 -0.46 8.87
N VAL A 111 -6.76 -0.71 9.09
CA VAL A 111 -5.68 0.14 8.59
C VAL A 111 -5.30 -0.33 7.19
N GLN A 112 -5.15 0.59 6.24
CA GLN A 112 -4.68 0.30 4.89
C GLN A 112 -3.20 0.68 4.75
N VAL A 113 -2.57 0.15 3.72
CA VAL A 113 -1.22 0.50 3.31
C VAL A 113 -1.33 0.89 1.84
N ASP A 114 -1.06 2.15 1.55
CA ASP A 114 -1.17 2.78 0.24
C ASP A 114 0.20 2.83 -0.45
N HIS A 115 0.17 2.82 -1.78
CA HIS A 115 1.34 2.96 -2.65
C HIS A 115 1.39 4.39 -3.17
N LYS A 116 2.38 5.19 -2.75
CA LYS A 116 2.47 6.63 -3.10
C LYS A 116 2.41 6.86 -4.61
N ASP A 117 3.13 6.04 -5.38
CA ASP A 117 3.13 6.09 -6.84
C ASP A 117 1.90 5.45 -7.50
N GLY A 118 1.04 4.74 -6.75
CA GLY A 118 -0.10 4.00 -7.27
C GLY A 118 0.25 2.70 -8.01
N ASP A 119 1.54 2.35 -8.13
CA ASP A 119 1.99 1.06 -8.63
C ASP A 119 1.96 0.02 -7.50
N ARG A 120 0.99 -0.89 -7.60
CA ARG A 120 0.73 -1.95 -6.62
C ARG A 120 1.85 -3.00 -6.54
N LEU A 121 2.74 -3.04 -7.54
CA LEU A 121 3.88 -3.93 -7.60
C LEU A 121 5.16 -3.27 -7.11
N ASN A 122 5.17 -1.95 -6.91
CA ASN A 122 6.26 -1.24 -6.25
C ASN A 122 6.14 -1.31 -4.72
N ASN A 123 6.70 -2.35 -4.11
CA ASN A 123 6.58 -2.60 -2.67
C ASN A 123 7.80 -2.11 -1.88
N CYS A 124 8.63 -1.20 -2.44
CA CYS A 124 9.70 -0.55 -1.70
C CYS A 124 9.15 0.29 -0.53
N ARG A 125 9.82 0.26 0.61
CA ARG A 125 9.40 0.92 1.86
C ARG A 125 9.14 2.41 1.68
N SER A 126 9.98 3.09 0.90
CA SER A 126 9.82 4.51 0.59
C SER A 126 8.52 4.83 -0.16
N ASN A 127 8.01 3.88 -0.95
CA ASN A 127 6.76 3.99 -1.70
C ASN A 127 5.53 3.59 -0.88
N LEU A 128 5.69 2.89 0.24
CA LEU A 128 4.57 2.47 1.08
C LEU A 128 4.27 3.51 2.17
N ARG A 129 2.99 3.70 2.48
CA ARG A 129 2.55 4.53 3.60
C ARG A 129 1.30 3.96 4.27
N VAL A 130 1.21 4.12 5.59
CA VAL A 130 0.01 3.76 6.35
C VAL A 130 -1.08 4.77 6.03
N ALA A 131 -2.28 4.28 5.69
CA ALA A 131 -3.39 5.11 5.27
C ALA A 131 -4.70 4.64 5.91
N THR A 132 -5.60 5.58 6.18
CA THR A 132 -7.02 5.28 6.34
C THR A 132 -7.64 4.90 5.00
N HIS A 133 -8.83 4.29 5.03
CA HIS A 133 -9.58 4.00 3.80
C HIS A 133 -9.81 5.25 2.95
N ASN A 134 -10.13 6.38 3.60
CA ASN A 134 -10.40 7.65 2.92
C ASN A 134 -9.12 8.20 2.28
N GLN A 135 -8.01 8.23 3.01
CA GLN A 135 -6.71 8.66 2.48
C GLN A 135 -6.28 7.82 1.27
N ASN A 136 -6.37 6.50 1.36
CA ASN A 136 -6.07 5.60 0.24
C ASN A 136 -6.98 5.87 -0.98
N SER A 137 -8.22 6.31 -0.77
CA SER A 137 -9.14 6.64 -1.85
C SER A 137 -8.74 7.91 -2.61
N PHE A 138 -8.05 8.84 -1.96
CA PHE A 138 -7.58 10.10 -2.58
C PHE A 138 -6.64 9.81 -3.75
N ASN A 139 -5.80 8.78 -3.61
CA ASN A 139 -4.84 8.31 -4.62
C ASN A 139 -5.46 7.61 -5.85
N THR A 140 -6.79 7.65 -5.99
CA THR A 140 -7.47 7.09 -7.18
C THR A 140 -7.21 7.94 -8.43
N ARG A 141 -6.58 7.37 -9.46
CA ARG A 141 -6.23 8.06 -10.72
C ARG A 141 -7.38 8.22 -11.73
N ARG A 142 -8.64 8.10 -11.28
CA ARG A 142 -9.81 8.26 -12.17
C ARG A 142 -9.92 9.72 -12.62
N LYS A 143 -9.73 9.92 -13.93
CA LYS A 143 -9.92 11.20 -14.61
C LYS A 143 -11.35 11.31 -15.11
N SER A 144 -11.85 12.54 -15.25
CA SER A 144 -13.10 12.82 -15.95
C SER A 144 -12.91 12.74 -17.47
N LYS A 145 -13.99 12.95 -18.23
CA LYS A 145 -13.92 13.06 -19.70
C LYS A 145 -13.06 14.23 -20.18
N TYR A 146 -12.72 15.16 -19.29
CA TYR A 146 -11.85 16.31 -19.55
C TYR A 146 -10.39 16.03 -19.23
N GLY A 147 -10.02 14.78 -18.89
CA GLY A 147 -8.63 14.41 -18.61
C GLY A 147 -8.12 14.77 -17.21
N PHE A 148 -8.95 15.40 -16.38
CA PHE A 148 -8.59 15.84 -15.02
C PHE A 148 -9.43 15.18 -13.94
N LYS A 149 -8.82 14.91 -12.79
CA LYS A 149 -9.47 14.40 -11.58
C LYS A 149 -10.24 15.52 -10.91
N GLY A 150 -11.50 15.25 -10.55
CA GLY A 150 -12.34 16.20 -9.80
C GLY A 150 -12.95 17.32 -10.65
N VAL A 151 -12.68 17.35 -11.96
CA VAL A 151 -13.27 18.32 -12.90
C VAL A 151 -14.50 17.73 -13.58
N GLY A 152 -15.60 18.48 -13.59
CA GLY A 152 -16.81 18.17 -14.35
C GLY A 152 -17.36 19.43 -15.01
N THR A 153 -18.54 19.34 -15.63
CA THR A 153 -19.26 20.52 -16.11
C THR A 153 -20.39 20.91 -15.20
N ASN A 154 -20.71 22.21 -15.23
CA ASN A 154 -21.90 22.81 -14.70
C ASN A 154 -22.39 23.84 -15.74
N HIS A 155 -23.47 23.51 -16.46
CA HIS A 155 -23.90 24.24 -17.65
C HIS A 155 -22.72 24.44 -18.64
N ASP A 156 -22.42 25.69 -18.98
CA ASP A 156 -21.39 26.06 -19.96
C ASP A 156 -20.00 26.26 -19.32
N ARG A 157 -19.85 25.97 -18.02
CA ARG A 157 -18.61 26.18 -17.26
C ARG A 157 -18.08 24.88 -16.65
N PHE A 158 -16.80 24.88 -16.27
CA PHE A 158 -16.12 23.74 -15.66
C PHE A 158 -16.13 23.87 -14.16
N GLN A 159 -16.63 22.87 -13.44
CA GLN A 159 -16.66 22.85 -11.98
C GLN A 159 -15.55 21.99 -11.41
N ALA A 160 -14.92 22.47 -10.35
CA ALA A 160 -13.95 21.74 -9.56
C ALA A 160 -14.58 21.23 -8.26
N ASN A 161 -14.40 19.94 -7.99
CA ASN A 161 -14.91 19.30 -6.78
C ASN A 161 -13.84 18.43 -6.14
N ILE A 162 -13.79 18.43 -4.81
CA ILE A 162 -12.90 17.57 -4.03
C ILE A 162 -13.67 16.90 -2.90
N LYS A 163 -13.24 15.70 -2.50
CA LYS A 163 -13.80 15.03 -1.32
C LYS A 163 -12.76 15.03 -0.21
N ALA A 164 -13.13 15.48 0.98
CA ALA A 164 -12.32 15.41 2.19
C ALA A 164 -13.26 15.20 3.38
N TYR A 165 -12.78 14.58 4.46
CA TYR A 165 -13.59 14.34 5.68
C TYR A 165 -14.97 13.70 5.41
N GLN A 166 -15.07 12.81 4.42
CA GLN A 166 -16.32 12.15 3.96
C GLN A 166 -17.34 13.08 3.29
N THR A 167 -17.02 14.36 3.11
CA THR A 167 -17.87 15.38 2.50
C THR A 167 -17.33 15.80 1.14
N LYS A 168 -18.23 16.17 0.22
CA LYS A 168 -17.88 16.74 -1.09
C LYS A 168 -17.84 18.26 -0.96
N PHE A 169 -16.70 18.85 -1.26
CA PHE A 169 -16.50 20.29 -1.35
C PHE A 169 -16.61 20.74 -2.81
N TYR A 170 -17.44 21.75 -3.03
CA TYR A 170 -17.50 22.49 -4.28
C TYR A 170 -16.50 23.63 -4.19
N ILE A 171 -15.54 23.66 -5.11
CA ILE A 171 -14.45 24.65 -5.10
C ILE A 171 -14.90 25.90 -5.87
N GLY A 172 -15.60 25.70 -6.99
CA GLY A 172 -16.02 26.78 -7.87
C GLY A 172 -16.27 26.31 -9.30
N THR A 173 -16.63 27.28 -10.14
CA THR A 173 -16.73 27.15 -11.60
C THR A 173 -15.74 28.07 -12.29
N PHE A 174 -15.20 27.57 -13.40
CA PHE A 174 -14.09 28.14 -14.16
C PHE A 174 -14.37 28.04 -15.65
N ASP A 175 -13.65 28.82 -16.45
CA ASP A 175 -13.91 28.92 -17.89
C ASP A 175 -13.23 27.80 -18.68
N THR A 176 -12.16 27.23 -18.12
CA THR A 176 -11.42 26.11 -18.73
C THR A 176 -11.31 24.92 -17.77
N PRO A 177 -11.22 23.68 -18.29
CA PRO A 177 -11.00 22.51 -17.46
C PRO A 177 -9.63 22.51 -16.78
N GLU A 178 -8.62 23.15 -17.38
CA GLU A 178 -7.27 23.31 -16.83
C GLU A 178 -7.29 24.18 -15.57
N GLU A 179 -8.00 25.30 -15.61
CA GLU A 179 -8.13 26.23 -14.49
C GLU A 179 -8.90 25.58 -13.32
N ALA A 180 -9.97 24.84 -13.62
CA ALA A 180 -10.67 24.00 -12.64
C ALA A 180 -9.77 22.93 -12.03
N ALA A 181 -8.92 22.28 -12.84
CA ALA A 181 -7.98 21.26 -12.38
C ALA A 181 -6.89 21.86 -11.48
N TRP A 182 -6.40 23.05 -11.81
CA TRP A 182 -5.37 23.75 -11.05
C TRP A 182 -5.91 24.16 -9.68
N MET A 183 -7.11 24.73 -9.62
CA MET A 183 -7.77 25.05 -8.36
C MET A 183 -8.04 23.81 -7.51
N ARG A 184 -8.40 22.70 -8.14
CA ARG A 184 -8.57 21.43 -7.43
C ARG A 184 -7.27 20.92 -6.83
N ASP A 185 -6.14 21.14 -7.47
CA ASP A 185 -4.83 20.72 -6.98
C ASP A 185 -4.38 21.53 -5.76
N GLN A 186 -4.60 22.85 -5.77
CA GLN A 186 -4.36 23.69 -4.59
C GLN A 186 -5.16 23.18 -3.38
N TRP A 187 -6.44 22.89 -3.58
CA TRP A 187 -7.29 22.31 -2.53
C TRP A 187 -6.85 20.90 -2.12
N ALA A 188 -6.29 20.11 -3.02
CA ALA A 188 -5.78 18.79 -2.70
C ALA A 188 -4.55 18.86 -1.82
N ILE A 189 -3.63 19.80 -2.08
CA ILE A 189 -2.45 20.06 -1.24
C ILE A 189 -2.91 20.39 0.18
N GLU A 190 -3.84 21.33 0.33
CA GLU A 190 -4.30 21.77 1.65
C GLU A 190 -5.12 20.70 2.40
N LEU A 191 -6.05 20.03 1.72
CA LEU A 191 -6.98 19.11 2.38
C LEU A 191 -6.45 17.67 2.53
N HIS A 192 -5.62 17.21 1.59
CA HIS A 192 -5.13 15.83 1.56
C HIS A 192 -3.68 15.73 2.05
N GLY A 193 -2.93 16.83 2.08
CA GLY A 193 -1.54 16.88 2.51
C GLY A 193 -0.69 15.85 1.77
N ASP A 194 0.03 15.02 2.52
CA ASP A 194 0.87 13.95 1.96
C ASP A 194 0.12 13.01 1.01
N PHE A 195 -1.20 12.85 1.15
CA PHE A 195 -2.03 11.96 0.33
C PHE A 195 -2.59 12.63 -0.93
N ALA A 196 -2.25 13.89 -1.18
CA ALA A 196 -2.67 14.61 -2.36
C ALA A 196 -2.17 13.93 -3.63
N LEU A 197 -3.10 13.54 -4.50
CA LEU A 197 -2.82 13.17 -5.88
C LEU A 197 -3.20 14.36 -6.76
N LEU A 198 -2.23 14.96 -7.44
CA LEU A 198 -2.37 16.17 -8.25
C LEU A 198 -2.62 15.84 -9.74
N ASN A 199 -3.22 16.79 -10.46
CA ASN A 199 -3.41 16.75 -11.91
C ASN A 199 -2.18 17.23 -12.66
N PHE A 200 -1.47 18.22 -12.11
CA PHE A 200 -0.26 18.80 -12.69
C PHE A 200 1.00 18.42 -11.89
N THR A 201 2.14 18.51 -12.58
CA THR A 201 3.46 18.52 -11.93
C THR A 201 3.81 19.96 -11.62
N TYR A 202 4.18 20.22 -10.37
CA TYR A 202 4.68 21.51 -9.92
C TYR A 202 6.18 21.37 -9.71
N GLU A 203 6.96 22.28 -10.31
CA GLU A 203 8.41 22.38 -10.11
C GLU A 203 8.72 23.25 -8.89
#